data_AF-R6H670-F1
#
_entry.id   AF-R6H670-F1
#
_cell.length_a   1.000
_cell.length_b   1.000
_cell.length_c   1.000
_cell.angle_alpha   90.00
_cell.angle_beta   90.00
_cell.angle_gamma   90.00
#
_symmetry.space_group_name_H-M   'P 1'
#
loop_
_entity.id
_entity.type
_entity.pdbx_description
1 polymer ?
#
loop_
_entity_poly.entity_id
_entity_poly.type
_entity_poly.pdbx_seq_one_letter_code
_entity_poly.pdbx_strand_id
1 'polypeptide(L)'
;MNTKDLTLSQTEIHKLLSAGSGDAALLHLYLQCGNAPREAEAALGMSQARYSCAAATLRQLGLWPEESVYLRPAQQPPQYTEEDVTQAMNRSEEFRLLVGEVQRTLGRILTTEELKILLSFRNYLDLPAEVVSMLVCYCKERLRRKGSNRNPSLRTIEKEAYAWAEHGINTLEEAAAYMQAQNARYTRTANLMKLLQISGRSLTPAEDRYAQAWLDMDFDSQALQMAYEKTCLNTGGLKWPYMNKILQSWHQQNLHTGAQIQAGDKKPTPQAQRVQAGTAALGQMEREAIARMLREQEQEG
;
A
#
# COMPACT_ATOMS: atom_id res chain seq x y z
N MET A 1 -2.72 -23.04 -34.68
CA MET A 1 -2.92 -22.87 -33.23
C MET A 1 -2.82 -24.23 -32.56
N ASN A 2 -1.94 -24.39 -31.57
CA ASN A 2 -1.90 -25.61 -30.75
C ASN A 2 -3.18 -25.70 -29.93
N THR A 3 -4.05 -26.67 -30.21
CA THR A 3 -5.25 -26.94 -29.41
C THR A 3 -4.95 -28.07 -28.44
N LYS A 4 -4.30 -27.72 -27.32
CA LYS A 4 -4.24 -28.60 -26.14
C LYS A 4 -5.53 -28.44 -25.34
N ASP A 5 -5.92 -29.46 -24.61
CA ASP A 5 -6.99 -29.35 -23.61
C ASP A 5 -6.63 -28.26 -22.60
N LEU A 6 -7.39 -27.17 -22.61
CA LEU A 6 -7.21 -26.02 -21.74
C LEU A 6 -7.99 -26.23 -20.45
N THR A 7 -7.28 -26.35 -19.33
CA THR A 7 -7.89 -26.35 -18.00
C THR A 7 -7.67 -24.99 -17.34
N LEU A 8 -8.73 -24.19 -17.19
CA LEU A 8 -8.71 -22.96 -16.40
C LEU A 8 -9.18 -23.25 -14.97
N SER A 9 -8.49 -22.70 -13.98
CA SER A 9 -8.93 -22.76 -12.58
C SER A 9 -10.15 -21.86 -12.34
N GLN A 10 -10.97 -22.21 -11.34
CA GLN A 10 -12.13 -21.39 -10.96
C GLN A 10 -11.75 -19.95 -10.58
N THR A 11 -10.57 -19.77 -9.98
CA THR A 11 -10.05 -18.45 -9.59
C THR A 11 -9.71 -17.58 -10.79
N GLU A 12 -9.10 -18.15 -11.83
CA GLU A 12 -8.80 -17.43 -13.08
C GLU A 12 -10.07 -17.03 -13.81
N ILE A 13 -11.04 -17.94 -13.88
CA ILE A 13 -12.35 -17.67 -14.49
C ILE A 13 -13.04 -16.52 -13.77
N HIS A 14 -13.08 -16.53 -12.43
CA HIS A 14 -13.70 -15.46 -11.67
C HIS A 14 -13.00 -14.10 -11.89
N LYS A 15 -11.67 -14.08 -11.90
CA LYS A 15 -10.88 -12.87 -12.16
C LYS A 15 -11.14 -12.30 -13.56
N LEU A 16 -11.12 -13.15 -14.60
CA LEU A 16 -11.39 -12.73 -15.98
C LEU A 16 -12.82 -12.20 -16.14
N LEU A 17 -13.81 -12.90 -15.57
CA LEU A 17 -15.21 -12.46 -15.61
C LEU A 17 -15.42 -11.14 -14.84
N SER A 18 -14.73 -10.95 -13.72
CA SER A 18 -14.83 -9.71 -12.93
C SER A 18 -14.26 -8.49 -13.67
N ALA A 19 -13.30 -8.70 -14.57
CA ALA A 19 -12.68 -7.62 -15.34
C ALA A 19 -13.50 -7.20 -16.57
N GLY A 20 -14.42 -8.05 -17.04
CA GLY A 20 -15.34 -7.74 -18.16
C GLY A 20 -14.66 -7.45 -19.50
N SER A 21 -13.36 -7.76 -19.65
CA SER A 21 -12.58 -7.46 -20.87
C SER A 21 -12.44 -8.70 -21.75
N GLY A 22 -13.12 -8.69 -22.90
CA GLY A 22 -13.01 -9.77 -23.90
C GLY A 22 -11.60 -9.92 -24.46
N ASP A 23 -10.89 -8.81 -24.65
CA ASP A 23 -9.51 -8.82 -25.15
C ASP A 23 -8.54 -9.42 -24.14
N ALA A 24 -8.71 -9.14 -22.84
CA ALA A 24 -7.93 -9.76 -21.77
C ALA A 24 -8.19 -11.27 -21.69
N ALA A 25 -9.45 -11.71 -21.80
CA ALA A 25 -9.79 -13.13 -21.79
C ALA A 25 -9.20 -13.87 -23.00
N LEU A 26 -9.30 -13.30 -24.19
CA LEU A 26 -8.75 -13.87 -25.42
C LEU A 26 -7.22 -13.96 -25.36
N LEU A 27 -6.57 -12.91 -24.85
CA LEU A 27 -5.13 -12.87 -24.67
C LEU A 27 -4.66 -13.88 -23.61
N HIS A 28 -5.38 -14.04 -22.50
CA HIS A 28 -5.07 -15.07 -21.50
C HIS A 28 -5.15 -16.49 -22.07
N LEU A 29 -6.21 -16.79 -22.83
CA LEU A 29 -6.37 -18.09 -23.50
C LEU A 29 -5.23 -18.37 -24.49
N TYR A 30 -4.83 -17.36 -25.27
CA TYR A 30 -3.71 -17.47 -26.19
C TYR A 30 -2.40 -17.85 -25.49
N LEU A 31 -2.16 -17.27 -24.31
CA LEU A 31 -0.96 -17.53 -23.50
C LEU A 31 -1.00 -18.91 -22.84
N GLN A 32 -2.16 -19.36 -22.37
CA GLN A 32 -2.35 -20.70 -21.78
C GLN A 32 -2.10 -21.85 -22.79
N CYS A 33 -2.24 -21.58 -24.09
CA CYS A 33 -1.83 -22.51 -25.15
C CYS A 33 -0.30 -22.65 -25.29
N GLY A 34 0.49 -21.93 -24.49
CA GLY A 34 1.95 -21.93 -24.52
C GLY A 34 2.56 -21.06 -25.61
N ASN A 35 1.80 -20.12 -26.17
CA ASN A 35 2.29 -19.21 -27.20
C ASN A 35 3.00 -18.01 -26.57
N ALA A 36 4.00 -17.44 -27.27
CA ALA A 36 4.77 -16.32 -26.77
C ALA A 36 3.96 -15.01 -26.79
N PRO A 37 4.06 -14.16 -25.74
CA PRO A 37 3.31 -12.89 -25.68
C PRO A 37 3.67 -11.93 -26.80
N ARG A 38 4.93 -11.94 -27.28
CA ARG A 38 5.42 -11.08 -28.37
C ARG A 38 4.75 -11.35 -29.72
N GLU A 39 4.20 -12.54 -29.91
CA GLU A 39 3.51 -12.93 -31.15
C GLU A 39 2.00 -12.68 -31.08
N ALA A 40 1.47 -12.32 -29.90
CA ALA A 40 0.05 -12.21 -29.67
C ALA A 40 -0.63 -11.11 -30.50
N GLU A 41 0.03 -9.96 -30.72
CA GLU A 41 -0.52 -8.87 -31.54
C GLU A 41 -0.85 -9.36 -32.97
N ALA A 42 0.13 -10.00 -33.61
CA ALA A 42 -0.02 -10.51 -34.97
C ALA A 42 -0.95 -11.74 -35.04
N ALA A 43 -0.84 -12.67 -34.08
CA ALA A 43 -1.61 -13.91 -34.07
C ALA A 43 -3.09 -13.71 -33.73
N LEU A 44 -3.41 -12.72 -32.89
CA LEU A 44 -4.79 -12.40 -32.49
C LEU A 44 -5.40 -11.27 -33.33
N GLY A 45 -4.64 -10.67 -34.25
CA GLY A 45 -5.07 -9.52 -35.04
C GLY A 45 -5.43 -8.30 -34.17
N MET A 46 -4.76 -8.15 -33.03
CA MET A 46 -4.98 -7.03 -32.12
C MET A 46 -4.16 -5.82 -32.56
N SER A 47 -4.74 -4.63 -32.44
CA SER A 47 -3.94 -3.41 -32.53
C SER A 47 -3.08 -3.26 -31.27
N GLN A 48 -1.94 -2.57 -31.39
CA GLN A 48 -1.03 -2.30 -30.28
C GLN A 48 -1.73 -1.70 -29.04
N ALA A 49 -2.72 -0.82 -29.25
CA ALA A 49 -3.51 -0.22 -28.17
C ALA A 49 -4.44 -1.22 -27.47
N ARG A 50 -5.03 -2.16 -28.20
CA ARG A 50 -5.88 -3.21 -27.61
C ARG A 50 -5.05 -4.23 -26.86
N TYR A 51 -3.92 -4.62 -27.43
CA TYR A 51 -2.97 -5.52 -26.77
C TYR A 51 -2.43 -4.91 -25.48
N SER A 52 -2.02 -3.64 -25.49
CA SER A 52 -1.49 -2.98 -24.29
C SER A 52 -2.54 -2.86 -23.18
N CYS A 53 -3.79 -2.52 -23.51
CA CYS A 53 -4.91 -2.52 -22.56
C CYS A 53 -5.19 -3.91 -22.00
N ALA A 54 -5.28 -4.93 -22.87
CA ALA A 54 -5.52 -6.31 -22.45
C ALA A 54 -4.41 -6.85 -21.54
N ALA A 55 -3.14 -6.59 -21.88
CA ALA A 55 -1.99 -6.94 -21.07
C ALA A 55 -2.00 -6.23 -19.72
N ALA A 56 -2.33 -4.93 -19.68
CA ALA A 56 -2.46 -4.18 -18.43
C ALA A 56 -3.57 -4.75 -17.53
N THR A 57 -4.73 -5.10 -18.10
CA THR A 57 -5.82 -5.76 -17.36
C THR A 57 -5.37 -7.10 -16.79
N LEU A 58 -4.67 -7.94 -17.56
CA LEU A 58 -4.17 -9.22 -17.07
C LEU A 58 -3.11 -9.06 -15.96
N ARG A 59 -2.24 -8.05 -16.04
CA ARG A 59 -1.29 -7.72 -14.97
C ARG A 59 -2.01 -7.32 -13.68
N GLN A 60 -3.03 -6.46 -13.78
CA GLN A 60 -3.85 -6.06 -12.62
C GLN A 60 -4.55 -7.24 -11.95
N LEU A 61 -4.93 -8.27 -12.72
CA LEU A 61 -5.55 -9.49 -12.21
C LEU A 61 -4.54 -10.53 -11.69
N GLY A 62 -3.23 -10.30 -11.90
CA GLY A 62 -2.17 -11.27 -11.63
C GLY A 62 -2.29 -12.53 -12.49
N LEU A 63 -2.79 -12.38 -13.72
CA LEU A 63 -2.99 -13.45 -14.72
C LEU A 63 -2.10 -13.29 -15.95
N TRP A 64 -1.31 -12.22 -16.00
CA TRP A 64 -0.30 -12.09 -17.03
C TRP A 64 0.82 -13.09 -16.74
N PRO A 65 1.26 -13.90 -17.72
CA PRO A 65 2.55 -14.55 -17.62
C PRO A 65 3.56 -13.42 -17.63
N GLU A 66 3.91 -12.95 -16.45
CA GLU A 66 5.12 -12.17 -16.30
C GLU A 66 6.21 -12.99 -16.99
N GLU A 67 6.86 -12.37 -17.98
CA GLU A 67 8.24 -12.74 -18.28
C GLU A 67 9.04 -12.25 -17.06
N SER A 68 8.76 -12.86 -15.89
CA SER A 68 9.47 -12.66 -14.66
C SER A 68 10.77 -13.42 -14.82
N VAL A 69 11.71 -12.77 -15.50
CA VAL A 69 13.11 -13.20 -15.42
C VAL A 69 13.65 -12.96 -13.99
N TYR A 70 12.92 -12.28 -13.10
CA TYR A 70 13.45 -11.83 -11.81
C TYR A 70 12.77 -12.50 -10.63
N LEU A 71 13.05 -13.78 -10.52
CA LEU A 71 13.86 -14.37 -9.46
C LEU A 71 14.32 -15.70 -10.06
N ARG A 72 15.62 -15.91 -10.33
CA ARG A 72 16.08 -17.31 -10.41
C ARG A 72 15.69 -17.93 -9.08
N PRO A 73 14.76 -18.91 -9.03
CA PRO A 73 14.26 -19.40 -7.77
C PRO A 73 15.43 -20.02 -7.00
N ALA A 74 15.65 -19.57 -5.77
CA ALA A 74 16.45 -20.24 -4.76
C ALA A 74 17.99 -20.35 -4.97
N GLN A 75 18.64 -19.46 -5.71
CA GLN A 75 20.10 -19.29 -5.59
C GLN A 75 20.42 -18.01 -4.84
N GLN A 76 21.22 -18.12 -3.79
CA GLN A 76 21.82 -16.97 -3.10
C GLN A 76 22.38 -15.99 -4.15
N PRO A 77 22.31 -14.67 -3.90
CA PRO A 77 22.86 -13.70 -4.83
C PRO A 77 24.30 -14.08 -5.18
N PRO A 78 24.69 -14.03 -6.47
CA PRO A 78 26.02 -14.45 -6.90
C PRO A 78 27.08 -13.63 -6.15
N GLN A 79 28.08 -14.31 -5.60
CA GLN A 79 29.23 -13.65 -4.99
C GLN A 79 30.18 -13.23 -6.09
N TYR A 80 30.09 -11.96 -6.50
CA TYR A 80 31.06 -11.38 -7.44
C TYR A 80 32.43 -11.24 -6.79
N THR A 81 33.46 -11.59 -7.55
CA THR A 81 34.86 -11.46 -7.18
C THR A 81 35.43 -10.11 -7.61
N GLU A 82 36.64 -9.78 -7.16
CA GLU A 82 37.34 -8.58 -7.63
C GLU A 82 37.72 -8.68 -9.12
N GLU A 83 37.94 -9.90 -9.61
CA GLU A 83 38.23 -10.17 -11.02
C GLU A 83 37.01 -9.87 -11.89
N ASP A 84 35.80 -10.23 -11.45
CA ASP A 84 34.55 -9.92 -12.17
C ASP A 84 34.37 -8.41 -12.33
N VAL A 85 34.62 -7.64 -11.26
CA VAL A 85 34.58 -6.17 -11.32
C VAL A 85 35.63 -5.63 -12.29
N THR A 86 36.86 -6.13 -12.21
CA THR A 86 37.95 -5.69 -13.11
C THR A 86 37.61 -6.00 -14.56
N GLN A 87 37.06 -7.18 -14.84
CA GLN A 87 36.64 -7.58 -16.17
C GLN A 87 35.50 -6.70 -16.68
N ALA A 88 34.47 -6.45 -15.86
CA ALA A 88 33.36 -5.58 -16.21
C ALA A 88 33.84 -4.15 -16.51
N MET A 89 34.71 -3.60 -15.67
CA MET A 89 35.30 -2.28 -15.86
C MET A 89 36.15 -2.18 -17.13
N ASN A 90 36.83 -3.25 -17.54
CA ASN A 90 37.64 -3.24 -18.76
C ASN A 90 36.81 -3.45 -20.03
N ARG A 91 35.83 -4.35 -20.00
CA ARG A 91 35.10 -4.80 -21.20
C ARG A 91 33.81 -4.02 -21.48
N SER A 92 33.13 -3.52 -20.45
CA SER A 92 31.84 -2.85 -20.61
C SER A 92 31.96 -1.34 -20.44
N GLU A 93 31.81 -0.60 -21.54
CA GLU A 93 31.71 0.86 -21.50
C GLU A 93 30.47 1.32 -20.76
N GLU A 94 29.35 0.65 -20.98
CA GLU A 94 28.08 0.93 -20.32
C GLU A 94 28.19 0.82 -18.79
N PHE A 95 28.87 -0.23 -18.28
CA PHE A 95 29.10 -0.38 -16.85
C PHE A 95 30.01 0.72 -16.29
N ARG A 96 31.07 1.11 -17.02
CA ARG A 96 31.93 2.24 -16.61
C ARG A 96 31.16 3.56 -16.51
N LEU A 97 30.27 3.83 -17.47
CA LEU A 97 29.43 5.03 -17.47
C LEU A 97 28.46 5.04 -16.28
N LEU A 98 27.81 3.90 -16.02
CA LEU A 98 26.93 3.72 -14.86
C LEU A 98 27.67 3.95 -13.54
N VAL A 99 28.85 3.33 -13.36
CA VAL A 99 29.71 3.55 -12.18
C VAL A 99 30.02 5.04 -12.01
N GLY A 100 30.42 5.71 -13.10
CA GLY A 100 30.71 7.14 -13.09
C GLY A 100 29.50 8.00 -12.69
N GLU A 101 28.31 7.66 -13.17
CA GLU A 101 27.06 8.34 -12.82
C GLU A 101 26.68 8.13 -11.35
N VAL A 102 26.72 6.89 -10.86
CA VAL A 102 26.41 6.57 -9.46
C VAL A 102 27.37 7.28 -8.52
N GLN A 103 28.68 7.28 -8.83
CA GLN A 103 29.68 8.01 -8.05
C GLN A 103 29.42 9.52 -8.03
N ARG A 104 29.06 10.12 -9.17
CA ARG A 104 28.70 11.55 -9.25
C ARG A 104 27.47 11.86 -8.40
N THR A 105 26.44 11.02 -8.48
CA THR A 105 25.19 11.19 -7.73
C THR A 105 25.39 11.05 -6.21
N LEU A 106 26.26 10.13 -5.78
CA LEU A 106 26.62 9.91 -4.39
C LEU A 106 27.79 10.79 -3.90
N GLY A 107 28.42 11.56 -4.79
CA GLY A 107 29.52 12.49 -4.47
C GLY A 107 30.78 11.81 -3.90
N ARG A 108 31.02 10.54 -4.23
CA ARG A 108 32.19 9.78 -3.76
C ARG A 108 32.52 8.62 -4.69
N ILE A 109 33.73 8.11 -4.55
CA ILE A 109 34.19 6.90 -5.23
C ILE A 109 33.57 5.67 -4.55
N LEU A 110 33.21 4.66 -5.34
CA LEU A 110 32.71 3.38 -4.84
C LEU A 110 33.88 2.45 -4.52
N THR A 111 33.75 1.69 -3.44
CA THR A 111 34.71 0.63 -3.11
C THR A 111 34.49 -0.60 -4.00
N THR A 112 35.46 -1.52 -4.06
CA THR A 112 35.31 -2.79 -4.79
C THR A 112 34.07 -3.57 -4.36
N GLU A 113 33.77 -3.60 -3.06
CA GLU A 113 32.55 -4.25 -2.53
C GLU A 113 31.25 -3.59 -3.02
N GLU A 114 31.26 -2.26 -3.17
CA GLU A 114 30.12 -1.53 -3.69
C GLU A 114 29.96 -1.69 -5.21
N LEU A 115 31.08 -1.85 -5.93
CA LEU A 115 31.07 -2.18 -7.35
C LEU A 115 30.51 -3.59 -7.59
N LYS A 116 30.80 -4.56 -6.71
CA LYS A 116 30.18 -5.91 -6.75
C LYS A 116 28.66 -5.83 -6.59
N ILE A 117 28.16 -4.98 -5.68
CA ILE A 117 26.72 -4.73 -5.51
C ILE A 117 26.14 -4.09 -6.78
N LEU A 118 26.79 -3.07 -7.34
CA LEU A 118 26.30 -2.41 -8.55
C LEU A 118 26.29 -3.37 -9.76
N LEU A 119 27.26 -4.28 -9.83
CA LEU A 119 27.32 -5.34 -10.84
C LEU A 119 26.16 -6.33 -10.69
N SER A 120 25.71 -6.63 -9.47
CA SER A 120 24.57 -7.50 -9.23
C SER A 120 23.26 -6.90 -9.77
N PHE A 121 23.11 -5.57 -9.75
CA PHE A 121 21.92 -4.93 -10.32
C PHE A 121 21.80 -5.18 -11.81
N ARG A 122 22.93 -5.23 -12.54
CA ARG A 122 22.97 -5.47 -13.98
C ARG A 122 22.92 -6.95 -14.35
N ASN A 123 23.63 -7.80 -13.62
CA ASN A 123 23.84 -9.18 -14.07
C ASN A 123 22.90 -10.18 -13.39
N TYR A 124 22.39 -9.84 -12.19
CA TYR A 124 21.50 -10.71 -11.42
C TYR A 124 20.06 -10.20 -11.42
N LEU A 125 19.86 -8.90 -11.20
CA LEU A 125 18.54 -8.26 -11.29
C LEU A 125 18.19 -7.80 -12.70
N ASP A 126 19.17 -7.78 -13.61
CA ASP A 126 19.03 -7.36 -15.03
C ASP A 126 18.30 -6.02 -15.19
N LEU A 127 18.54 -5.12 -14.24
CA LEU A 127 18.04 -3.76 -14.31
C LEU A 127 18.84 -2.99 -15.36
N PRO A 128 18.18 -2.25 -16.27
CA PRO A 128 18.86 -1.34 -17.19
C PRO A 128 19.66 -0.27 -16.45
N ALA A 129 20.73 0.26 -17.07
CA ALA A 129 21.59 1.27 -16.46
C ALA A 129 20.79 2.50 -16.00
N GLU A 130 19.85 2.95 -16.83
CA GLU A 130 19.03 4.12 -16.60
C GLU A 130 18.07 3.91 -15.42
N VAL A 131 17.52 2.70 -15.27
CA VAL A 131 16.67 2.32 -14.14
C VAL A 131 17.48 2.29 -12.85
N VAL A 132 18.72 1.78 -12.89
CA VAL A 132 19.63 1.83 -11.73
C VAL A 132 19.95 3.27 -11.33
N SER A 133 20.26 4.15 -12.29
CA SER A 133 20.50 5.57 -12.02
C SER A 133 19.29 6.25 -11.39
N MET A 134 18.08 5.93 -11.87
CA MET A 134 16.82 6.42 -11.32
C MET A 134 16.56 5.92 -9.90
N LEU A 135 16.83 4.64 -9.63
CA LEU A 135 16.74 4.03 -8.30
C LEU A 135 17.66 4.74 -7.29
N VAL A 136 18.90 5.03 -7.68
CA VAL A 136 19.88 5.74 -6.83
C VAL A 136 19.36 7.14 -6.48
N CYS A 137 18.86 7.88 -7.48
CA CYS A 137 18.25 9.20 -7.28
C CYS A 137 17.04 9.13 -6.34
N TYR A 138 16.15 8.16 -6.55
CA TYR A 138 14.99 7.92 -5.68
C TYR A 138 15.39 7.63 -4.23
N CYS A 139 16.37 6.75 -4.01
CA CYS A 139 16.86 6.41 -2.67
C CYS A 139 17.40 7.65 -1.93
N LYS A 140 18.15 8.50 -2.65
CA LYS A 140 18.71 9.75 -2.12
C LYS A 140 17.61 10.74 -1.73
N GLU A 141 16.64 10.94 -2.62
CA GLU A 141 15.50 11.84 -2.37
C GLU A 141 14.64 11.35 -1.20
N ARG A 142 14.36 10.06 -1.12
CA ARG A 142 13.62 9.45 0.00
C ARG A 142 14.33 9.65 1.34
N LEU A 143 15.66 9.59 1.37
CA LEU A 143 16.45 9.82 2.57
C LEU A 143 16.46 11.30 2.98
N ARG A 144 16.53 12.22 2.01
CA ARG A 144 16.39 13.67 2.24
C ARG A 144 15.04 14.04 2.86
N ARG A 145 13.96 13.43 2.39
CA ARG A 145 12.60 13.64 2.95
C ARG A 145 12.49 13.24 4.42
N LYS A 146 13.34 12.33 4.89
CA LYS A 146 13.45 11.94 6.30
C LYS A 146 14.36 12.89 7.12
N GLY A 147 14.82 13.98 6.53
CA GLY A 147 15.71 14.97 7.17
C GLY A 147 17.19 14.61 7.16
N SER A 148 17.60 13.54 6.46
CA SER A 148 19.02 13.18 6.35
C SER A 148 19.67 13.87 5.16
N ASN A 149 20.76 14.59 5.42
CA ASN A 149 21.60 15.18 4.36
C ASN A 149 22.72 14.21 3.88
N ARG A 150 22.81 13.01 4.47
CA ARG A 150 23.77 11.98 4.04
C ARG A 150 23.23 11.22 2.83
N ASN A 151 24.13 10.78 1.96
CA ASN A 151 23.78 9.90 0.86
C ASN A 151 23.50 8.47 1.35
N PRO A 152 22.59 7.72 0.70
CA PRO A 152 22.30 6.33 1.05
C PRO A 152 23.52 5.43 0.82
N SER A 153 23.63 4.36 1.63
CA SER A 153 24.64 3.32 1.39
C SER A 153 24.23 2.43 0.21
N LEU A 154 25.20 1.82 -0.49
CA LEU A 154 24.88 0.91 -1.60
C LEU A 154 24.08 -0.31 -1.14
N ARG A 155 24.28 -0.79 0.09
CA ARG A 155 23.44 -1.86 0.68
C ARG A 155 21.98 -1.43 0.90
N THR A 156 21.75 -0.14 1.17
CA THR A 156 20.38 0.39 1.27
C THR A 156 19.73 0.45 -0.11
N ILE A 157 20.48 0.89 -1.11
CA ILE A 157 20.03 0.94 -2.51
C ILE A 157 19.74 -0.48 -3.01
N GLU A 158 20.59 -1.45 -2.69
CA GLU A 158 20.42 -2.86 -3.02
C GLU A 158 19.10 -3.43 -2.52
N LYS A 159 18.75 -3.18 -1.24
CA LYS A 159 17.46 -3.62 -0.71
C LYS A 159 16.27 -3.04 -1.48
N GLU A 160 16.37 -1.78 -1.91
CA GLU A 160 15.33 -1.17 -2.73
C GLU A 160 15.35 -1.70 -4.17
N ALA A 161 16.53 -2.05 -4.73
CA ALA A 161 16.66 -2.70 -6.02
C ALA A 161 15.93 -4.05 -6.05
N TYR A 162 16.13 -4.86 -4.99
CA TYR A 162 15.39 -6.11 -4.81
C TYR A 162 13.90 -5.86 -4.71
N ALA A 163 13.46 -4.86 -3.93
CA ALA A 163 12.05 -4.51 -3.86
C ALA A 163 11.49 -4.09 -5.22
N TRP A 164 12.24 -3.31 -6.02
CA TRP A 164 11.83 -2.93 -7.37
C TRP A 164 11.70 -4.16 -8.28
N ALA A 165 12.69 -5.05 -8.26
CA ALA A 165 12.65 -6.29 -9.03
C ALA A 165 11.47 -7.20 -8.62
N GLU A 166 11.21 -7.35 -7.32
CA GLU A 166 10.04 -8.11 -6.79
C GLU A 166 8.70 -7.51 -7.22
N HIS A 167 8.64 -6.21 -7.47
CA HIS A 167 7.46 -5.52 -8.00
C HIS A 167 7.45 -5.43 -9.53
N GLY A 168 8.39 -6.09 -10.21
CA GLY A 168 8.51 -6.07 -11.67
C GLY A 168 8.91 -4.72 -12.25
N ILE A 169 9.55 -3.84 -11.48
CA ILE A 169 9.97 -2.50 -11.91
C ILE A 169 11.34 -2.61 -12.57
N ASN A 170 11.36 -2.79 -13.89
CA ASN A 170 12.61 -2.95 -14.67
C ASN A 170 12.68 -2.05 -15.90
N THR A 171 11.65 -1.24 -16.16
CA THR A 171 11.66 -0.20 -17.21
C THR A 171 11.67 1.21 -16.62
N LEU A 172 12.03 2.19 -17.45
CA LEU A 172 11.99 3.61 -17.06
C LEU A 172 10.56 4.07 -16.76
N GLU A 173 9.59 3.59 -17.54
CA GLU A 173 8.19 3.93 -17.40
C GLU A 173 7.62 3.41 -16.08
N GLU A 174 7.91 2.15 -15.73
CA GLU A 174 7.48 1.56 -14.45
C GLU A 174 8.16 2.25 -13.27
N ALA A 175 9.46 2.53 -13.36
CA ALA A 175 10.19 3.26 -12.34
C ALA A 175 9.60 4.66 -12.12
N ALA A 176 9.28 5.36 -13.21
CA ALA A 176 8.64 6.68 -13.16
C ALA A 176 7.25 6.62 -12.55
N ALA A 177 6.41 5.67 -12.97
CA ALA A 177 5.07 5.48 -12.42
C ALA A 177 5.12 5.15 -10.92
N TYR A 178 6.03 4.26 -10.51
CA TYR A 178 6.24 3.93 -9.10
C TYR A 178 6.67 5.16 -8.31
N MET A 179 7.67 5.91 -8.78
CA MET A 179 8.13 7.13 -8.11
C MET A 179 7.03 8.19 -7.99
N GLN A 180 6.19 8.37 -9.02
CA GLN A 180 5.04 9.27 -8.98
C GLN A 180 4.02 8.83 -7.93
N ALA A 181 3.68 7.54 -7.88
CA ALA A 181 2.78 6.98 -6.87
C ALA A 181 3.32 7.19 -5.44
N GLN A 182 4.61 6.92 -5.22
CA GLN A 182 5.27 7.17 -3.93
C GLN A 182 5.26 8.66 -3.56
N ASN A 183 5.44 9.55 -4.53
CA ASN A 183 5.40 10.99 -4.29
C ASN A 183 3.99 11.46 -3.91
N ALA A 184 2.97 10.98 -4.62
CA ALA A 184 1.57 11.29 -4.31
C ALA A 184 1.19 10.81 -2.90
N ARG A 185 1.60 9.58 -2.53
CA ARG A 185 1.44 9.06 -1.17
C ARG A 185 2.12 9.94 -0.14
N TYR A 186 3.38 10.30 -0.36
CA TYR A 186 4.12 11.20 0.52
C TYR A 186 3.42 12.55 0.71
N THR A 187 2.92 13.17 -0.36
CA THR A 187 2.18 14.44 -0.28
C THR A 187 0.89 14.30 0.52
N ARG A 188 0.11 13.23 0.30
CA ARG A 188 -1.11 12.95 1.08
C ARG A 188 -0.80 12.79 2.57
N THR A 189 0.24 12.03 2.90
CA THR A 189 0.69 11.85 4.29
C THR A 189 1.19 13.15 4.90
N ALA A 190 1.96 13.96 4.18
CA ALA A 190 2.43 15.26 4.66
C ALA A 190 1.27 16.23 4.93
N ASN A 191 0.24 16.24 4.08
CA ASN A 191 -0.98 17.02 4.29
C ASN A 191 -1.74 16.56 5.53
N LEU A 192 -1.88 15.24 5.73
CA LEU A 192 -2.47 14.68 6.94
C LEU A 192 -1.66 15.08 8.19
N MET A 193 -0.33 14.97 8.16
CA MET A 193 0.52 15.39 9.28
C MET A 193 0.32 16.86 9.63
N LYS A 194 0.21 17.74 8.63
CA LYS A 194 -0.07 19.17 8.83
C LYS A 194 -1.41 19.39 9.52
N LEU A 195 -2.45 18.66 9.11
CA LEU A 195 -3.78 18.70 9.73
C LEU A 195 -3.73 18.22 11.19
N LEU A 196 -2.99 17.15 11.46
CA LEU A 196 -2.74 16.65 12.81
C LEU A 196 -1.77 17.50 13.64
N GLN A 197 -1.32 18.65 13.09
CA GLN A 197 -0.34 19.56 13.71
C GLN A 197 1.01 18.89 14.05
N ILE A 198 1.37 17.83 13.33
CA ILE A 198 2.67 17.18 13.45
C ILE A 198 3.66 17.88 12.52
N SER A 199 4.70 18.47 13.10
CA SER A 199 5.79 19.12 12.36
C SER A 199 7.16 18.71 12.94
N GLY A 200 8.23 18.90 12.15
CA GLY A 200 9.61 18.71 12.59
C GLY A 200 10.06 17.26 12.82
N ARG A 201 9.22 16.26 12.54
CA ARG A 201 9.57 14.83 12.63
C ARG A 201 8.90 14.00 11.55
N SER A 202 9.43 12.81 11.30
CA SER A 202 8.73 11.77 10.52
C SER A 202 7.79 10.95 11.42
N LEU A 203 6.78 10.32 10.80
CA LEU A 203 5.97 9.31 11.47
C LEU A 203 6.80 8.06 11.76
N THR A 204 6.56 7.41 12.89
CA THR A 204 7.07 6.06 13.14
C THR A 204 6.34 5.05 12.25
N PRO A 205 6.87 3.83 12.03
CA PRO A 205 6.19 2.82 11.23
C PRO A 205 4.78 2.47 11.72
N ALA A 206 4.53 2.54 13.04
CA ALA A 206 3.20 2.29 13.61
C ALA A 206 2.22 3.44 13.32
N GLU A 207 2.69 4.69 13.40
CA GLU A 207 1.90 5.88 13.07
C GLU A 207 1.59 5.95 11.57
N ASP A 208 2.57 5.61 10.72
CA ASP A 208 2.39 5.59 9.27
C ASP A 208 1.30 4.59 8.86
N ARG A 209 1.21 3.42 9.51
CA ARG A 209 0.12 2.46 9.27
C ARG A 209 -1.27 3.05 9.52
N TYR A 210 -1.44 3.83 10.60
CA TYR A 210 -2.70 4.53 10.84
C TYR A 210 -2.95 5.59 9.77
N ALA A 211 -1.94 6.40 9.45
CA ALA A 211 -2.05 7.44 8.43
C ALA A 211 -2.46 6.88 7.06
N GLN A 212 -1.81 5.80 6.59
CA GLN A 212 -2.18 5.16 5.32
C GLN A 212 -3.59 4.58 5.38
N ALA A 213 -3.95 3.87 6.45
CA ALA A 213 -5.29 3.30 6.60
C ALA A 213 -6.39 4.37 6.55
N TRP A 214 -6.16 5.55 7.14
CA TRP A 214 -7.13 6.65 7.09
C TRP A 214 -7.20 7.31 5.72
N LEU A 215 -6.07 7.42 5.01
CA LEU A 215 -6.03 7.93 3.64
C LEU A 215 -6.74 6.98 2.67
N ASP A 216 -6.64 5.66 2.88
CA ASP A 216 -7.31 4.64 2.07
C ASP A 216 -8.83 4.58 2.32
N MET A 217 -9.32 5.18 3.43
CA MET A 217 -10.76 5.29 3.73
C MET A 217 -11.44 6.50 3.06
N ASP A 218 -10.69 7.29 2.28
CA ASP A 218 -11.16 8.45 1.50
C ASP A 218 -11.92 9.51 2.32
N PHE A 219 -11.50 9.73 3.56
CA PHE A 219 -11.99 10.88 4.35
C PHE A 219 -11.52 12.21 3.76
N ASP A 220 -12.42 13.20 3.76
CA ASP A 220 -12.03 14.58 3.45
C ASP A 220 -11.23 15.22 4.60
N SER A 221 -10.60 16.37 4.30
CA SER A 221 -9.81 17.09 5.28
C SER A 221 -10.65 17.59 6.46
N GLN A 222 -11.93 17.94 6.25
CA GLN A 222 -12.78 18.42 7.32
C GLN A 222 -13.13 17.31 8.32
N ALA A 223 -13.43 16.10 7.84
CA ALA A 223 -13.67 14.92 8.65
C ALA A 223 -12.46 14.57 9.50
N LEU A 224 -11.27 14.51 8.90
CA LEU A 224 -10.03 14.24 9.62
C LEU A 224 -9.76 15.30 10.70
N GLN A 225 -10.03 16.58 10.41
CA GLN A 225 -9.89 17.68 11.36
C GLN A 225 -10.86 17.53 12.54
N MET A 226 -12.12 17.18 12.26
CA MET A 226 -13.12 16.93 13.31
C MET A 226 -12.75 15.73 14.19
N ALA A 227 -12.20 14.66 13.61
CA ALA A 227 -11.72 13.50 14.38
C ALA A 227 -10.52 13.88 15.27
N TYR A 228 -9.61 14.70 14.76
CA TYR A 228 -8.48 15.23 15.52
C TYR A 228 -8.96 16.07 16.72
N GLU A 229 -9.87 17.02 16.49
CA GLU A 229 -10.44 17.88 17.53
C GLU A 229 -11.17 17.06 18.61
N LYS A 230 -12.05 16.11 18.21
CA LYS A 230 -12.72 15.20 19.15
C LYS A 230 -11.74 14.39 19.97
N THR A 231 -10.64 13.94 19.36
CA THR A 231 -9.58 13.21 20.08
C THR A 231 -8.92 14.12 21.11
N CYS A 232 -8.48 15.31 20.70
CA CYS A 232 -7.81 16.25 21.59
C CYS A 232 -8.70 16.70 22.77
N LEU A 233 -9.98 16.98 22.51
CA LEU A 233 -10.94 17.34 23.56
C LEU A 233 -11.15 16.22 24.58
N ASN A 234 -11.18 14.97 24.15
CA ASN A 234 -11.47 13.84 25.03
C ASN A 234 -10.22 13.26 25.72
N THR A 235 -9.04 13.36 25.10
CA THR A 235 -7.81 12.72 25.61
C THR A 235 -6.68 13.68 25.96
N GLY A 236 -6.90 15.00 25.83
CA GLY A 236 -5.90 16.03 26.13
C GLY A 236 -4.80 16.19 25.07
N GLY A 237 -4.94 15.55 23.91
CA GLY A 237 -3.97 15.56 22.81
C GLY A 237 -4.15 14.38 21.86
N LEU A 238 -3.34 14.32 20.80
CA LEU A 238 -3.41 13.25 19.80
C LEU A 238 -3.11 11.87 20.42
N LYS A 239 -4.10 10.97 20.35
CA LYS A 239 -3.95 9.55 20.67
C LYS A 239 -4.38 8.72 19.46
N TRP A 240 -3.41 8.20 18.70
CA TRP A 240 -3.65 7.44 17.46
C TRP A 240 -4.71 6.34 17.59
N PRO A 241 -4.71 5.46 18.62
CA PRO A 241 -5.72 4.42 18.75
C PRO A 241 -7.13 4.97 19.02
N TYR A 242 -7.23 6.11 19.72
CA TYR A 242 -8.52 6.74 20.02
C TYR A 242 -9.11 7.41 18.77
N MET A 243 -8.29 8.19 18.06
CA MET A 243 -8.67 8.80 16.79
C MET A 243 -9.07 7.73 15.76
N ASN A 244 -8.33 6.62 15.72
CA ASN A 244 -8.66 5.50 14.85
C ASN A 244 -10.04 4.91 15.14
N LYS A 245 -10.45 4.78 16.41
CA LYS A 245 -11.79 4.30 16.76
C LYS A 245 -12.90 5.24 16.26
N ILE A 246 -12.67 6.56 16.33
CA ILE A 246 -13.61 7.55 15.78
C ILE A 246 -13.75 7.36 14.27
N LEU A 247 -12.62 7.35 13.56
CA LEU A 247 -12.61 7.22 12.09
C LEU A 247 -13.18 5.88 11.63
N GLN A 248 -12.87 4.77 12.30
CA GLN A 248 -13.47 3.47 11.99
C GLN A 248 -14.99 3.47 12.18
N SER A 249 -15.49 4.09 13.26
CA SER A 249 -16.93 4.21 13.50
C SER A 249 -17.64 5.04 12.41
N TRP A 250 -17.03 6.15 11.98
CA TRP A 250 -17.57 6.96 10.89
C TRP A 250 -17.51 6.26 9.54
N HIS A 251 -16.41 5.54 9.26
CA HIS A 251 -16.27 4.76 8.04
C HIS A 251 -17.35 3.66 7.95
N GLN A 252 -17.61 2.96 9.07
CA GLN A 252 -18.69 1.95 9.16
C GLN A 252 -20.09 2.55 8.94
N GLN A 253 -20.27 3.84 9.23
CA GLN A 253 -21.53 4.57 9.01
C GLN A 253 -21.57 5.29 7.65
N ASN A 254 -20.56 5.10 6.79
CA ASN A 254 -20.40 5.80 5.51
C ASN A 254 -20.40 7.33 5.64
N LEU A 255 -19.81 7.85 6.72
CA LEU A 255 -19.67 9.29 6.99
C LEU A 255 -18.23 9.73 6.70
N HIS A 256 -17.90 10.02 5.45
CA HIS A 256 -16.52 10.37 5.04
C HIS A 256 -16.25 11.87 4.91
N THR A 257 -17.31 12.70 4.94
CA THR A 257 -17.20 14.16 4.82
C THR A 257 -17.60 14.88 6.10
N GLY A 258 -17.04 16.08 6.31
CA GLY A 258 -17.41 16.92 7.46
C GLY A 258 -18.92 17.22 7.53
N ALA A 259 -19.56 17.44 6.38
CA ALA A 259 -21.01 17.66 6.30
C ALA A 259 -21.82 16.42 6.72
N GLN A 260 -21.43 15.22 6.25
CA GLN A 260 -22.05 13.96 6.66
C GLN A 260 -21.90 13.72 8.15
N ILE A 261 -20.71 13.99 8.71
CA ILE A 261 -20.46 13.85 10.14
C ILE A 261 -21.33 14.82 10.93
N GLN A 262 -21.43 16.10 10.55
CA GLN A 262 -22.30 17.05 11.25
C GLN A 262 -23.79 16.66 11.19
N ALA A 263 -24.25 16.10 10.07
CA ALA A 263 -25.62 15.62 9.92
C ALA A 263 -25.90 14.31 10.69
N GLY A 264 -24.93 13.40 10.71
CA GLY A 264 -25.00 12.08 11.36
C GLY A 264 -24.64 12.09 12.85
N ASP A 265 -23.91 13.10 13.33
CA ASP A 265 -23.55 13.30 14.75
C ASP A 265 -24.70 13.95 15.54
N LYS A 266 -25.93 13.88 15.03
CA LYS A 266 -27.13 13.80 15.87
C LYS A 266 -27.01 12.51 16.68
N LYS A 267 -26.32 12.61 17.82
CA LYS A 267 -26.15 11.53 18.82
C LYS A 267 -27.37 10.60 18.80
N PRO A 268 -27.20 9.27 18.78
CA PRO A 268 -28.21 8.43 19.38
C PRO A 268 -28.37 8.96 20.80
N THR A 269 -29.51 9.59 21.08
CA THR A 269 -29.96 9.81 22.45
C THR A 269 -29.65 8.52 23.21
N PRO A 270 -28.96 8.55 24.37
CA PRO A 270 -28.78 7.34 25.15
C PRO A 270 -30.16 6.73 25.27
N GLN A 271 -30.35 5.58 24.63
CA GLN A 271 -31.66 4.95 24.56
C GLN A 271 -32.14 4.84 26.00
N ALA A 272 -33.28 5.46 26.24
CA ALA A 272 -34.14 5.25 27.38
C ALA A 272 -34.68 3.80 27.38
N GLN A 273 -33.78 2.82 27.30
CA GLN A 273 -34.06 1.37 27.29
C GLN A 273 -33.34 0.62 28.42
N ARG A 274 -32.78 1.35 29.41
CA ARG A 274 -32.34 0.75 30.68
C ARG A 274 -33.10 1.20 31.92
N VAL A 275 -34.21 1.93 31.76
CA VAL A 275 -35.08 2.34 32.90
C VAL A 275 -36.43 1.61 32.93
N GLN A 276 -36.76 0.78 31.92
CA GLN A 276 -38.03 0.01 31.90
C GLN A 276 -37.91 -1.48 32.24
N ALA A 277 -36.71 -2.00 32.51
CA ALA A 277 -36.51 -3.41 32.90
C ALA A 277 -36.07 -3.60 34.37
N GLY A 278 -35.83 -2.52 35.13
CA GLY A 278 -35.43 -2.57 36.54
C GLY A 278 -36.50 -2.11 37.54
N THR A 279 -37.60 -1.52 37.06
CA THR A 279 -38.70 -0.99 37.90
C THR A 279 -39.96 -1.87 37.88
N ALA A 280 -39.93 -3.00 37.16
CA ALA A 280 -41.05 -3.93 37.07
C ALA A 280 -40.91 -5.19 37.95
N ALA A 281 -39.80 -5.35 38.69
CA ALA A 281 -39.51 -6.53 39.51
C ALA A 281 -39.32 -6.23 41.01
N LEU A 282 -39.90 -5.14 41.49
CA LEU A 282 -40.09 -4.89 42.92
C LEU A 282 -41.54 -4.47 43.14
N GLY A 283 -42.26 -5.27 43.92
CA GLY A 283 -43.26 -4.70 44.82
C GLY A 283 -44.72 -5.16 44.71
N GLN A 284 -45.05 -6.35 44.19
CA GLN A 284 -46.36 -6.95 44.53
C GLN A 284 -46.40 -7.28 46.04
N MET A 285 -45.28 -7.76 46.58
CA MET A 285 -45.07 -7.94 48.03
C MET A 285 -45.01 -6.62 48.81
N GLU A 286 -44.41 -5.55 48.27
CA GLU A 286 -44.36 -4.25 48.96
C GLU A 286 -45.73 -3.58 49.04
N ARG A 287 -46.56 -3.71 47.99
CA ARG A 287 -47.94 -3.22 48.00
C ARG A 287 -48.82 -4.02 48.97
N GLU A 288 -48.62 -5.33 49.08
CA GLU A 288 -49.33 -6.16 50.07
C GLU A 288 -48.86 -5.89 51.50
N ALA A 289 -47.58 -5.60 51.72
CA ALA A 289 -47.04 -5.25 53.04
C ALA A 289 -47.56 -3.88 53.53
N ILE A 290 -47.61 -2.88 52.64
CA ILE A 290 -48.15 -1.55 52.96
C ILE A 290 -49.67 -1.63 53.22
N ALA A 291 -50.41 -2.44 52.46
CA ALA A 291 -51.85 -2.64 52.68
C ALA A 291 -52.18 -3.49 53.93
N ARG A 292 -51.21 -4.25 54.48
CA ARG A 292 -51.35 -4.90 55.79
C ARG A 292 -51.13 -3.91 56.93
N MET A 293 -50.06 -3.12 56.88
CA MET A 293 -49.78 -2.11 57.92
C MET A 293 -50.91 -1.08 58.08
N LEU A 294 -51.50 -0.63 56.98
CA LEU A 294 -52.62 0.32 57.04
C LEU A 294 -53.89 -0.28 57.67
N ARG A 295 -54.13 -1.59 57.53
CA ARG A 295 -55.26 -2.28 58.16
C ARG A 295 -55.05 -2.57 59.64
N GLU A 296 -53.81 -2.77 60.06
CA GLU A 296 -53.46 -2.95 61.47
C GLU A 296 -53.56 -1.62 62.25
N GLN A 297 -53.18 -0.50 61.63
CA GLN A 297 -53.31 0.83 62.25
C GLN A 297 -54.76 1.31 62.39
N GLU A 298 -55.69 0.84 61.55
CA GLU A 298 -57.13 1.13 61.69
C GLU A 298 -57.84 0.27 62.74
N GLN A 299 -57.20 -0.79 63.26
CA GLN A 299 -57.78 -1.67 64.29
C GLN A 299 -57.26 -1.40 65.70
N GLU A 300 -56.20 -0.60 65.86
CA GLU A 300 -55.64 -0.20 67.17
C GLU A 300 -55.96 1.25 67.58
N GLY A 301 -56.85 1.94 66.85
CA GLY A 301 -57.44 3.24 67.23
C GLY A 301 -58.88 3.11 67.69
#